data_AF-A0A972UW47-F1
#
_entry.id   AF-A0A972UW47-F1
#
_cell.length_a   1.000
_cell.length_b   1.000
_cell.length_c   1.000
_cell.angle_alpha   90.00
_cell.angle_beta   90.00
_cell.angle_gamma   90.00
#
_symmetry.space_group_name_H-M   'P 1'
#
loop_
_entity.id
_entity.type
_entity.pdbx_description
1 polymer ?
#
loop_
_entity_poly.entity_id
_entity_poly.type
_entity_poly.pdbx_seq_one_letter_code
_entity_poly.pdbx_strand_id
1 'polypeptide(L)'
;MKKVYVLLFFTILLLNSFAQSNLQIRYDYDAAGNANFVADNFTNVPVYVVLNFSYLENASFSEDLPYIKRIKPGTSPLFSIYREIDQPSPQFNIEVKWFMAHPSPEVDPEFPYLIPTVAGTEVVISSALVEKNSRSVGFEIIGSVEICASRKGIIVKVIGNNNPELPIESGKQFNSVQLLHEDGTIGEYFNFAFRGISCNV
;
A
#
# COMPACT_ATOMS: atom_id res chain seq x y z
N MET A 1 8.31 -3.94 49.52
CA MET A 1 7.56 -2.85 48.85
C MET A 1 8.39 -2.12 47.78
N LYS A 2 9.58 -1.55 48.08
CA LYS A 2 10.42 -0.84 47.09
C LYS A 2 10.77 -1.63 45.81
N LYS A 3 11.02 -2.95 45.93
CA LYS A 3 11.32 -3.84 44.77
C LYS A 3 10.15 -4.05 43.80
N VAL A 4 8.90 -3.93 44.29
CA VAL A 4 7.68 -4.09 43.47
C VAL A 4 7.47 -2.86 42.58
N TYR A 5 7.76 -1.66 43.09
CA TYR A 5 7.67 -0.42 42.30
C TYR A 5 8.72 -0.36 41.18
N VAL A 6 9.92 -0.91 41.39
CA VAL A 6 10.96 -1.00 40.35
C VAL A 6 10.54 -1.96 39.23
N LEU A 7 9.93 -3.10 39.58
CA LEU A 7 9.42 -4.05 38.59
C LEU A 7 8.29 -3.43 37.77
N LEU A 8 7.33 -2.76 38.42
CA LEU A 8 6.20 -2.10 37.77
C LEU A 8 6.64 -0.97 36.82
N PHE A 9 7.68 -0.22 37.20
CA PHE A 9 8.27 0.83 36.36
C PHE A 9 8.92 0.25 35.10
N PHE A 10 9.60 -0.91 35.21
CA PHE A 10 10.21 -1.58 34.06
C PHE A 10 9.15 -2.15 33.09
N THR A 11 8.01 -2.64 33.58
CA THR A 11 6.92 -3.15 32.72
C THR A 11 6.26 -2.05 31.89
N ILE A 12 6.14 -0.82 32.44
CA ILE A 12 5.54 0.32 31.73
C ILE A 12 6.47 0.82 30.60
N LEU A 13 7.79 0.72 30.77
CA LEU A 13 8.77 1.09 29.73
C LEU A 13 8.75 0.11 28.54
N LEU A 14 8.48 -1.17 28.77
CA LEU A 14 8.42 -2.20 27.71
C LEU A 14 7.16 -2.10 26.83
N LEU A 15 6.08 -1.49 27.32
CA LEU A 15 4.83 -1.32 26.57
C LEU A 15 4.91 -0.23 25.48
N ASN A 16 5.97 0.59 25.47
CA ASN A 16 6.12 1.71 24.52
C ASN A 16 6.98 1.35 23.28
N SER A 17 7.36 0.09 23.08
CA SER A 17 8.38 -0.29 22.07
C SER A 17 7.85 -0.68 20.67
N PHE A 18 6.59 -0.40 20.30
CA PHE A 18 5.99 -0.89 19.05
C PHE A 18 5.57 0.17 18.01
N ALA A 19 6.01 1.43 18.13
CA ALA A 19 5.74 2.44 17.11
C ALA A 19 6.84 2.45 16.01
N GLN A 20 7.02 1.35 15.29
CA GLN A 20 7.83 1.38 14.06
C GLN A 20 6.94 1.86 12.90
N SER A 21 7.30 2.98 12.28
CA SER A 21 6.63 3.45 11.06
C SER A 21 6.92 2.48 9.92
N ASN A 22 5.91 2.15 9.11
CA ASN A 22 6.06 1.30 7.92
C ASN A 22 6.97 1.90 6.83
N LEU A 23 7.17 3.22 6.88
CA LEU A 23 8.03 3.98 6.00
C LEU A 23 8.78 5.03 6.80
N GLN A 24 10.08 5.16 6.55
CA GLN A 24 10.91 6.24 7.10
C GLN A 24 11.61 6.97 5.97
N ILE A 25 11.61 8.31 6.01
CA ILE A 25 12.42 9.14 5.11
C ILE A 25 13.55 9.74 5.93
N ARG A 26 14.77 9.63 5.42
CA ARG A 26 15.99 10.20 6.00
C ARG A 26 16.73 10.99 4.93
N TYR A 27 17.57 11.91 5.37
CA TYR A 27 18.46 12.62 4.48
C TYR A 27 19.80 12.88 5.15
N ASP A 28 20.83 13.01 4.32
CA ASP A 28 22.17 13.42 4.74
C ASP A 28 22.67 14.50 3.78
N TYR A 29 23.53 15.38 4.30
CA TYR A 29 24.21 16.39 3.48
C TYR A 29 25.47 15.81 2.84
N ASP A 30 25.68 16.07 1.55
CA ASP A 30 26.97 15.79 0.90
C ASP A 30 28.00 16.90 1.19
N ALA A 31 29.21 16.73 0.65
CA ALA A 31 30.29 17.70 0.80
C ALA A 31 30.01 19.07 0.14
N ALA A 32 29.09 19.14 -0.81
CA ALA A 32 28.65 20.39 -1.44
C ALA A 32 27.49 21.06 -0.65
N GLY A 33 26.95 20.38 0.36
CA GLY A 33 25.82 20.86 1.16
C GLY A 33 24.46 20.59 0.53
N ASN A 34 24.37 19.68 -0.45
CA ASN A 34 23.09 19.21 -0.97
C ASN A 34 22.49 18.16 -0.02
N ALA A 35 21.16 18.20 0.17
CA ALA A 35 20.46 17.20 0.97
C ALA A 35 20.03 16.03 0.08
N ASN A 36 20.53 14.83 0.38
CA ASN A 36 20.22 13.61 -0.37
C ASN A 36 19.23 12.75 0.42
N PHE A 37 18.05 12.50 -0.15
CA PHE A 37 16.97 11.81 0.53
C PHE A 37 16.92 10.32 0.17
N VAL A 38 16.65 9.51 1.18
CA VAL A 38 16.42 8.06 1.07
C VAL A 38 15.14 7.68 1.79
N ALA A 39 14.48 6.64 1.30
CA ALA A 39 13.32 6.03 1.93
C ALA A 39 13.66 4.59 2.34
N ASP A 40 13.30 4.25 3.57
CA ASP A 40 13.31 2.89 4.09
C ASP A 40 11.85 2.40 4.18
N ASN A 41 11.49 1.44 3.34
CA ASN A 41 10.20 0.77 3.37
C ASN A 41 10.32 -0.54 4.15
N PHE A 42 9.72 -0.58 5.34
CA PHE A 42 9.76 -1.75 6.23
C PHE A 42 8.61 -2.73 5.98
N THR A 43 7.74 -2.45 5.01
CA THR A 43 6.72 -3.40 4.59
C THR A 43 7.31 -4.45 3.64
N ASN A 44 6.65 -5.59 3.53
CA ASN A 44 7.06 -6.66 2.62
C ASN A 44 6.62 -6.43 1.16
N VAL A 45 6.02 -5.27 0.87
CA VAL A 45 5.42 -4.95 -0.43
C VAL A 45 5.82 -3.54 -0.87
N PRO A 46 5.80 -3.21 -2.16
CA PRO A 46 6.08 -1.85 -2.59
C PRO A 46 4.99 -0.87 -2.13
N VAL A 47 5.38 0.37 -1.88
CA VAL A 47 4.48 1.50 -1.55
C VAL A 47 4.77 2.69 -2.45
N TYR A 48 3.85 3.64 -2.53
CA TYR A 48 4.06 4.92 -3.21
C TYR A 48 4.23 6.02 -2.18
N VAL A 49 5.34 6.75 -2.26
CA VAL A 49 5.59 7.95 -1.47
C VAL A 49 5.12 9.14 -2.27
N VAL A 50 4.38 10.03 -1.60
CA VAL A 50 3.92 11.31 -2.12
C VAL A 50 4.48 12.39 -1.23
N LEU A 51 5.17 13.34 -1.84
CA LEU A 51 5.91 14.36 -1.14
C LEU A 51 5.63 15.74 -1.70
N ASN A 52 5.42 16.70 -0.80
CA ASN A 52 5.33 18.11 -1.11
C ASN A 52 6.17 18.93 -0.14
N PHE A 53 6.71 20.04 -0.62
CA PHE A 53 7.32 21.05 0.25
C PHE A 53 6.23 21.98 0.78
N SER A 54 6.14 22.13 2.10
CA SER A 54 5.38 23.24 2.69
C SER A 54 6.15 24.55 2.52
N TYR A 55 7.48 24.48 2.53
CA TYR A 55 8.39 25.53 2.08
C TYR A 55 9.74 24.92 1.68
N LEU A 56 10.46 25.65 0.83
CA LEU A 56 11.81 25.35 0.38
C LEU A 56 12.54 26.68 0.16
N GLU A 57 13.63 26.91 0.88
CA GLU A 57 14.44 28.12 0.81
C GLU A 57 15.94 27.76 0.68
N ASN A 58 16.71 28.67 0.07
CA ASN A 58 18.16 28.53 -0.17
C ASN A 58 18.53 27.30 -1.00
N ALA A 59 17.58 26.76 -1.76
CA ALA A 59 17.76 25.51 -2.47
C ALA A 59 16.78 25.35 -3.63
N SER A 60 17.17 24.49 -4.57
CA SER A 60 16.39 24.12 -5.73
C SER A 60 16.04 22.63 -5.72
N PHE A 61 14.89 22.32 -6.33
CA PHE A 61 14.38 20.97 -6.52
C PHE A 61 14.05 20.78 -8.00
N SER A 62 14.44 19.64 -8.57
CA SER A 62 14.43 19.42 -10.03
C SER A 62 13.38 18.42 -10.51
N GLU A 63 12.45 18.02 -9.63
CA GLU A 63 11.37 17.11 -9.97
C GLU A 63 10.02 17.84 -9.87
N ASP A 64 8.99 17.24 -10.48
CA ASP A 64 7.64 17.75 -10.39
C ASP A 64 7.04 17.58 -8.98
N LEU A 65 6.18 18.52 -8.60
CA LEU A 65 5.39 18.47 -7.37
C LEU A 65 3.91 18.19 -7.68
N PRO A 66 3.24 17.30 -6.92
CA PRO A 66 3.81 16.45 -5.87
C PRO A 66 4.80 15.43 -6.42
N TYR A 67 5.89 15.20 -5.69
CA TYR A 67 6.84 14.16 -6.02
C TYR A 67 6.24 12.81 -5.66
N ILE A 68 6.09 11.92 -6.64
CA ILE A 68 5.53 10.58 -6.44
C ILE A 68 6.56 9.54 -6.86
N LYS A 69 6.92 8.64 -5.94
CA LYS A 69 7.85 7.53 -6.24
C LYS A 69 7.38 6.21 -5.65
N ARG A 70 7.47 5.15 -6.44
CA ARG A 70 7.30 3.77 -5.97
C ARG A 70 8.56 3.28 -5.25
N ILE A 71 8.41 2.87 -4.00
CA ILE A 71 9.47 2.41 -3.10
C ILE A 71 9.31 0.90 -2.88
N LYS A 72 10.32 0.13 -3.29
CA LYS A 72 10.37 -1.32 -3.04
C LYS A 72 10.67 -1.58 -1.55
N PRO A 73 10.37 -2.79 -1.03
CA PRO A 73 10.84 -3.20 0.30
C PRO A 73 12.35 -2.96 0.48
N GLY A 74 12.73 -2.43 1.63
CA GLY A 74 14.11 -2.02 1.95
C GLY A 74 14.39 -0.54 1.63
N THR A 75 15.67 -0.22 1.45
CA THR A 75 16.15 1.15 1.23
C THR A 75 16.13 1.51 -0.26
N SER A 76 15.57 2.67 -0.61
CA SER A 76 15.59 3.23 -1.95
C SER A 76 16.01 4.71 -1.93
N PRO A 77 16.84 5.17 -2.89
CA PRO A 77 17.08 6.60 -3.05
C PRO A 77 15.81 7.31 -3.51
N LEU A 78 15.58 8.53 -3.04
CA LEU A 78 14.46 9.39 -3.46
C LEU A 78 14.94 10.42 -4.48
N PHE A 79 15.42 11.56 -3.99
CA PHE A 79 15.85 12.72 -4.76
C PHE A 79 16.90 13.50 -3.97
N SER A 80 17.45 14.54 -4.59
CA SER A 80 18.34 15.49 -3.95
C SER A 80 17.76 16.90 -4.02
N ILE A 81 17.98 17.67 -2.97
CA ILE A 81 17.73 19.12 -2.94
C ILE A 81 19.09 19.80 -3.04
N TYR A 82 19.24 20.69 -4.02
CA TYR A 82 20.50 21.33 -4.32
C TYR A 82 20.59 22.69 -3.66
N ARG A 83 21.65 22.92 -2.90
CA ARG A 83 21.90 24.23 -2.28
C ARG A 83 22.14 25.27 -3.37
N GLU A 84 21.53 26.45 -3.22
CA GLU A 84 21.82 27.58 -4.09
C GLU A 84 23.20 28.19 -3.81
N ILE A 85 23.85 28.67 -4.86
CA ILE A 85 25.19 29.28 -4.77
C ILE A 85 25.15 30.48 -3.81
N ASP A 86 26.16 30.57 -2.95
CA ASP A 86 26.33 31.64 -1.95
C ASP A 86 25.18 31.79 -0.92
N GLN A 87 24.21 30.88 -0.89
CA GLN A 87 23.15 30.87 0.13
C GLN A 87 23.54 30.03 1.36
N PRO A 88 22.92 30.21 2.53
CA PRO A 88 23.06 29.30 3.67
C PRO A 88 22.63 27.85 3.36
N SER A 89 22.67 26.96 4.35
CA SER A 89 22.17 25.60 4.19
C SER A 89 20.68 25.58 3.75
N PRO A 90 20.27 24.60 2.93
CA PRO A 90 18.86 24.41 2.55
C PRO A 90 17.94 24.41 3.77
N GLN A 91 16.84 25.14 3.69
CA GLN A 91 15.77 25.10 4.69
C GLN A 91 14.51 24.57 4.02
N PHE A 92 13.91 23.54 4.59
CA PHE A 92 12.73 22.91 4.02
C PHE A 92 11.85 22.32 5.11
N ASN A 93 10.54 22.32 4.84
CA ASN A 93 9.60 21.45 5.52
C ASN A 93 8.86 20.61 4.49
N ILE A 94 8.76 19.32 4.79
CA ILE A 94 8.24 18.34 3.85
C ILE A 94 7.02 17.68 4.47
N GLU A 95 5.92 17.63 3.71
CA GLU A 95 4.80 16.77 4.00
C GLU A 95 4.97 15.45 3.24
N VAL A 96 4.91 14.35 3.99
CA VAL A 96 5.09 12.99 3.46
C VAL A 96 3.81 12.20 3.67
N LYS A 97 3.29 11.61 2.60
CA LYS A 97 2.23 10.60 2.64
C LYS A 97 2.70 9.36 1.91
N TRP A 98 2.12 8.22 2.26
CA TRP A 98 2.36 6.99 1.53
C TRP A 98 1.08 6.19 1.33
N PHE A 99 1.03 5.46 0.22
CA PHE A 99 -0.13 4.70 -0.24
C PHE A 99 0.30 3.33 -0.76
N MET A 100 -0.58 2.33 -0.68
CA MET A 100 -0.33 1.04 -1.33
C MET A 100 -0.51 1.11 -2.85
N ALA A 101 -1.47 1.91 -3.32
CA ALA A 101 -1.72 2.21 -4.72
C ALA A 101 -1.03 3.50 -5.14
N HIS A 102 -0.82 3.68 -6.45
CA HIS A 102 -0.48 5.00 -6.97
C HIS A 102 -1.67 5.95 -6.72
N PRO A 103 -1.46 7.18 -6.22
CA PRO A 103 -2.55 8.09 -5.86
C PRO A 103 -3.29 8.68 -7.09
N SER A 104 -2.66 8.66 -8.26
CA SER A 104 -3.22 9.13 -9.53
C SER A 104 -2.73 8.22 -10.68
N PRO A 105 -3.12 6.94 -10.71
CA PRO A 105 -2.61 5.98 -11.69
C PRO A 105 -3.04 6.38 -13.10
N GLU A 106 -2.16 6.18 -14.07
CA GLU A 106 -2.52 6.27 -15.49
C GLU A 106 -3.24 4.98 -15.89
N VAL A 107 -4.57 5.04 -15.90
CA VAL A 107 -5.40 3.87 -16.20
C VAL A 107 -5.67 3.79 -17.70
N ASP A 108 -5.44 2.62 -18.28
CA ASP A 108 -5.94 2.28 -19.61
C ASP A 108 -7.39 1.80 -19.49
N PRO A 109 -8.39 2.58 -19.96
CA PRO A 109 -9.79 2.20 -19.87
C PRO A 109 -10.14 0.99 -20.75
N GLU A 110 -9.31 0.66 -21.75
CA GLU A 110 -9.54 -0.46 -22.68
C GLU A 110 -8.81 -1.74 -22.23
N PHE A 111 -8.14 -1.73 -21.07
CA PHE A 111 -7.43 -2.90 -20.58
C PHE A 111 -8.40 -4.08 -20.36
N PRO A 112 -8.19 -5.24 -21.00
CA PRO A 112 -9.10 -6.37 -20.89
C PRO A 112 -8.88 -7.13 -19.58
N TYR A 113 -9.81 -6.98 -18.64
CA TYR A 113 -9.84 -7.79 -17.43
C TYR A 113 -10.48 -9.16 -17.70
N LEU A 114 -9.85 -10.22 -17.19
CA LEU A 114 -10.43 -11.56 -17.23
C LEU A 114 -11.52 -11.71 -16.15
N ILE A 115 -12.50 -12.58 -16.39
CA ILE A 115 -13.42 -13.02 -15.33
C ILE A 115 -12.58 -13.75 -14.27
N PRO A 116 -12.77 -13.49 -12.97
CA PRO A 116 -11.91 -13.98 -11.90
C PRO A 116 -12.13 -15.47 -11.54
N THR A 117 -12.18 -16.34 -12.55
CA THR A 117 -12.36 -17.78 -12.41
C THR A 117 -11.43 -18.51 -13.38
N VAL A 118 -11.34 -19.83 -13.23
CA VAL A 118 -10.66 -20.67 -14.23
C VAL A 118 -11.38 -20.59 -15.59
N ALA A 119 -10.60 -20.75 -16.67
CA ALA A 119 -11.13 -20.69 -18.03
C ALA A 119 -12.19 -21.77 -18.27
N GLY A 120 -13.31 -21.39 -18.89
CA GLY A 120 -14.45 -22.28 -19.15
C GLY A 120 -15.48 -22.35 -18.02
N THR A 121 -15.27 -21.66 -16.89
CA THR A 121 -16.32 -21.50 -15.87
C THR A 121 -17.42 -20.56 -16.36
N GLU A 122 -18.67 -21.00 -16.23
CA GLU A 122 -19.84 -20.14 -16.38
C GLU A 122 -20.13 -19.41 -15.07
N VAL A 123 -20.33 -18.09 -15.15
CA VAL A 123 -20.67 -17.23 -14.01
C VAL A 123 -21.88 -16.37 -14.35
N VAL A 124 -22.68 -16.03 -13.34
CA VAL A 124 -23.78 -15.08 -13.49
C VAL A 124 -23.37 -13.74 -12.88
N ILE A 125 -23.46 -12.66 -13.66
CA ILE A 125 -23.23 -11.31 -13.13
C ILE A 125 -24.46 -10.92 -12.30
N SER A 126 -24.24 -10.57 -11.03
CA SER A 126 -25.30 -10.22 -10.09
C SER A 126 -25.05 -8.86 -9.44
N SER A 127 -25.93 -7.91 -9.70
CA SER A 127 -25.93 -6.58 -9.07
C SER A 127 -26.40 -6.60 -7.62
N ALA A 128 -27.05 -7.67 -7.17
CA ALA A 128 -27.54 -7.82 -5.80
C ALA A 128 -26.41 -8.09 -4.79
N LEU A 129 -25.27 -8.59 -5.25
CA LEU A 129 -24.09 -8.89 -4.41
C LEU A 129 -23.24 -7.65 -4.12
N VAL A 130 -23.61 -6.50 -4.67
CA VAL A 130 -22.78 -5.32 -4.74
C VAL A 130 -23.52 -4.13 -4.15
N GLU A 131 -22.83 -3.34 -3.32
CA GLU A 131 -23.39 -2.09 -2.80
C GLU A 131 -23.64 -1.08 -3.94
N LYS A 132 -24.73 -0.32 -3.79
CA LYS A 132 -25.07 0.75 -4.74
C LYS A 132 -23.94 1.77 -4.81
N ASN A 133 -23.53 2.13 -6.03
CA ASN A 133 -22.40 3.03 -6.33
C ASN A 133 -21.00 2.48 -6.00
N SER A 134 -20.86 1.20 -5.69
CA SER A 134 -19.53 0.61 -5.61
C SER A 134 -18.91 0.46 -7.02
N ARG A 135 -17.59 0.36 -7.08
CA ARG A 135 -16.84 0.06 -8.31
C ARG A 135 -16.59 -1.43 -8.47
N SER A 136 -17.46 -2.26 -7.90
CA SER A 136 -17.31 -3.72 -7.88
C SER A 136 -18.30 -4.39 -8.82
N VAL A 137 -17.94 -5.58 -9.31
CA VAL A 137 -18.83 -6.46 -10.06
C VAL A 137 -19.01 -7.75 -9.25
N GLY A 138 -20.26 -8.14 -9.06
CA GLY A 138 -20.62 -9.36 -8.33
C GLY A 138 -20.75 -10.53 -9.30
N PHE A 139 -20.13 -11.65 -8.96
CA PHE A 139 -20.26 -12.91 -9.70
C PHE A 139 -20.91 -13.94 -8.79
N GLU A 140 -22.08 -14.44 -9.19
CA GLU A 140 -22.71 -15.60 -8.59
C GLU A 140 -22.15 -16.86 -9.25
N ILE A 141 -21.57 -17.72 -8.42
CA ILE A 141 -20.90 -18.95 -8.83
C ILE A 141 -21.72 -20.13 -8.30
N ILE A 142 -22.10 -21.05 -9.19
CA ILE A 142 -22.78 -22.28 -8.81
C ILE A 142 -21.73 -23.33 -8.47
N GLY A 143 -21.71 -23.77 -7.21
CA GLY A 143 -20.76 -24.77 -6.73
C GLY A 143 -19.44 -24.20 -6.25
N SER A 144 -18.40 -25.05 -6.19
CA SER A 144 -17.06 -24.67 -5.74
C SER A 144 -16.17 -24.45 -6.97
N VAL A 145 -15.70 -23.21 -7.14
CA VAL A 145 -14.78 -22.84 -8.23
C VAL A 145 -13.57 -22.14 -7.63
N GLU A 146 -12.42 -22.39 -8.27
CA GLU A 146 -11.18 -21.69 -7.97
C GLU A 146 -11.20 -20.26 -8.53
N ILE A 147 -10.85 -19.30 -7.68
CA ILE A 147 -10.79 -17.88 -8.03
C ILE A 147 -9.38 -17.55 -8.50
N CYS A 148 -9.29 -16.97 -9.70
CA CYS A 148 -8.04 -16.47 -10.26
C CYS A 148 -8.03 -14.94 -10.31
N ALA A 149 -6.84 -14.34 -10.33
CA ALA A 149 -6.72 -12.90 -10.52
C ALA A 149 -7.10 -12.52 -11.95
N SER A 150 -8.00 -11.55 -12.10
CA SER A 150 -8.41 -10.96 -13.39
C SER A 150 -7.26 -10.30 -14.14
N ARG A 151 -6.23 -9.88 -13.41
CA ARG A 151 -5.03 -9.22 -13.93
C ARG A 151 -3.84 -9.52 -13.03
N LYS A 152 -2.66 -9.70 -13.65
CA LYS A 152 -1.40 -9.91 -12.93
C LYS A 152 -1.13 -8.76 -11.96
N GLY A 153 -0.58 -9.09 -10.79
CA GLY A 153 -0.22 -8.10 -9.79
C GLY A 153 0.59 -8.70 -8.64
N ILE A 154 0.95 -7.84 -7.69
CA ILE A 154 1.62 -8.22 -6.45
C ILE A 154 0.57 -8.24 -5.35
N ILE A 155 0.51 -9.33 -4.57
CA ILE A 155 -0.36 -9.37 -3.39
C ILE A 155 0.15 -8.35 -2.36
N VAL A 156 -0.67 -7.34 -2.05
CA VAL A 156 -0.33 -6.28 -1.09
C VAL A 156 -1.07 -6.40 0.23
N LYS A 157 -2.20 -7.12 0.22
CA LYS A 157 -3.01 -7.36 1.42
C LYS A 157 -3.75 -8.68 1.31
N VAL A 158 -3.75 -9.42 2.41
CA VAL A 158 -4.58 -10.62 2.58
C VAL A 158 -5.30 -10.47 3.90
N ILE A 159 -6.63 -10.53 3.87
CA ILE A 159 -7.48 -10.63 5.06
C ILE A 159 -8.15 -11.99 4.96
N GLY A 160 -8.07 -12.78 6.03
CA GLY A 160 -8.75 -14.06 6.10
C GLY A 160 -9.40 -14.27 7.45
N ASN A 161 -10.62 -14.77 7.45
CA ASN A 161 -11.24 -15.36 8.62
C ASN A 161 -11.29 -16.88 8.43
N ASN A 162 -10.72 -17.60 9.40
CA ASN A 162 -10.64 -19.07 9.38
C ASN A 162 -11.97 -19.74 9.77
N ASN A 163 -13.06 -18.99 9.95
CA ASN A 163 -14.36 -19.57 10.29
C ASN A 163 -15.20 -19.85 9.02
N PRO A 164 -15.26 -21.10 8.54
CA PRO A 164 -16.01 -21.47 7.34
C PRO A 164 -17.53 -21.47 7.53
N GLU A 165 -18.02 -21.35 8.77
CA GLU A 165 -19.45 -21.43 9.11
C GLU A 165 -20.15 -20.07 9.08
N LEU A 166 -19.43 -18.97 8.84
CA LEU A 166 -20.06 -17.66 8.77
C LEU A 166 -20.79 -17.52 7.42
N PRO A 167 -22.09 -17.20 7.44
CA PRO A 167 -22.84 -16.95 6.21
C PRO A 167 -22.20 -15.77 5.46
N ILE A 168 -22.02 -15.91 4.14
CA ILE A 168 -21.60 -14.81 3.27
C ILE A 168 -22.76 -13.80 3.20
N GLU A 169 -22.83 -12.90 4.17
CA GLU A 169 -23.78 -11.80 4.21
C GLU A 169 -23.23 -10.60 3.41
N SER A 170 -24.11 -9.94 2.66
CA SER A 170 -23.78 -8.68 1.98
C SER A 170 -23.24 -7.65 2.98
N GLY A 171 -22.11 -7.01 2.67
CA GLY A 171 -21.50 -5.96 3.49
C GLY A 171 -20.53 -6.43 4.59
N LYS A 172 -20.35 -7.73 4.84
CA LYS A 172 -19.31 -8.25 5.76
C LYS A 172 -18.19 -8.93 4.99
N GLN A 173 -17.01 -8.29 4.94
CA GLN A 173 -15.82 -8.86 4.33
C GLN A 173 -15.28 -10.02 5.20
N PHE A 174 -15.37 -11.26 4.73
CA PHE A 174 -14.79 -12.43 5.43
C PHE A 174 -13.34 -12.68 5.04
N ASN A 175 -13.13 -12.88 3.74
CA ASN A 175 -11.82 -13.06 3.14
C ASN A 175 -11.66 -12.03 2.02
N SER A 176 -10.50 -11.39 1.95
CA SER A 176 -10.15 -10.50 0.85
C SER A 176 -8.68 -10.59 0.48
N VAL A 177 -8.39 -10.36 -0.80
CA VAL A 177 -7.04 -10.20 -1.35
C VAL A 177 -7.00 -8.93 -2.17
N GLN A 178 -5.97 -8.12 -1.97
CA GLN A 178 -5.69 -6.95 -2.80
C GLN A 178 -4.42 -7.19 -3.61
N LEU A 179 -4.50 -6.94 -4.92
CA LEU A 179 -3.38 -7.01 -5.85
C LEU A 179 -3.04 -5.62 -6.38
N LEU A 180 -1.79 -5.21 -6.24
CA LEU A 180 -1.24 -4.03 -6.89
C LEU A 180 -0.81 -4.39 -8.32
N HIS A 181 -1.41 -3.72 -9.30
CA HIS A 181 -1.08 -3.85 -10.71
C HIS A 181 0.12 -2.98 -11.10
N GLU A 182 0.64 -3.20 -12.30
CA GLU A 182 1.83 -2.50 -12.79
C GLU A 182 1.61 -1.00 -12.97
N ASP A 183 0.42 -0.61 -13.41
CA ASP A 183 -0.02 0.80 -13.56
C ASP A 183 -0.31 1.50 -12.23
N GLY A 184 -0.14 0.81 -11.10
CA GLY A 184 -0.37 1.34 -9.77
C GLY A 184 -1.82 1.27 -9.29
N THR A 185 -2.74 0.69 -10.05
CA THR A 185 -4.11 0.40 -9.60
C THR A 185 -4.16 -0.80 -8.65
N ILE A 186 -5.22 -0.91 -7.85
CA ILE A 186 -5.47 -2.08 -6.99
C ILE A 186 -6.73 -2.80 -7.46
N GLY A 187 -6.61 -4.11 -7.69
CA GLY A 187 -7.73 -5.03 -7.79
C GLY A 187 -8.03 -5.67 -6.43
N GLU A 188 -9.28 -5.61 -5.97
CA GLU A 188 -9.72 -6.23 -4.73
C GLU A 188 -10.72 -7.36 -5.00
N TYR A 189 -10.47 -8.49 -4.38
CA TYR A 189 -11.29 -9.70 -4.43
C TYR A 189 -11.76 -9.96 -3.01
N PHE A 190 -13.05 -10.17 -2.80
CA PHE A 190 -13.61 -10.37 -1.46
C PHE A 190 -14.84 -11.27 -1.50
N ASN A 191 -15.33 -11.70 -0.33
CA ASN A 191 -16.50 -12.58 -0.17
C ASN A 191 -16.35 -13.97 -0.79
N PHE A 192 -15.15 -14.55 -0.71
CA PHE A 192 -14.87 -15.93 -1.12
C PHE A 192 -14.58 -16.84 0.08
N ALA A 193 -14.73 -18.15 -0.11
CA ALA A 193 -14.46 -19.16 0.91
C ALA A 193 -12.96 -19.27 1.27
N PHE A 194 -12.65 -19.78 2.46
CA PHE A 194 -11.26 -19.97 2.90
C PHE A 194 -10.47 -20.83 1.89
N ARG A 195 -9.26 -20.39 1.50
CA ARG A 195 -8.42 -21.01 0.45
C ARG A 195 -9.06 -21.07 -0.94
N GLY A 196 -10.06 -20.23 -1.23
CA GLY A 196 -10.70 -20.17 -2.54
C GLY A 196 -9.85 -19.56 -3.67
N ILE A 197 -8.70 -18.94 -3.34
CA ILE A 197 -7.74 -18.40 -4.33
C ILE A 197 -6.49 -19.28 -4.33
N SER A 198 -6.18 -19.90 -5.47
CA SER A 198 -5.02 -20.80 -5.58
C SER A 198 -4.26 -20.78 -6.92
N CYS A 199 -4.59 -19.85 -7.83
CA CYS A 199 -4.00 -19.90 -9.17
C CYS A 199 -2.52 -19.48 -9.17
N ASN A 200 -1.64 -20.38 -9.63
CA ASN A 200 -0.29 -20.04 -10.07
C ASN A 200 -0.37 -19.30 -11.40
N VAL A 201 0.28 -18.13 -11.49
CA VAL A 201 0.51 -17.40 -12.75
C VAL A 201 1.93 -17.66 -13.23
#